data_AF-A0AA38LSB4-F1
#
_entry.id   AF-A0AA38LSB4-F1
#
_cell.length_a   1.000
_cell.length_b   1.000
_cell.length_c   1.000
_cell.angle_alpha   90.00
_cell.angle_beta   90.00
_cell.angle_gamma   90.00
#
_symmetry.space_group_name_H-M   'P 1'
#
loop_
_entity.id
_entity.type
_entity.pdbx_description
1 polymer ?
#
loop_
_entity_poly.entity_id
_entity_poly.type
_entity_poly.pdbx_seq_one_letter_code
_entity_poly.pdbx_strand_id
1 'polypeptide(L)' 'MYYMDQQYKWEEYLPLVEFAYNNTYHASLKMAPFEVLYERKCRTPISWDNIEDRE' A
#
# COMPACT_ATOMS: atom_id res chain seq x y z
N MET A 1 -18.80 24.07 -5.83
CA MET A 1 -18.88 22.85 -6.65
C MET A 1 -17.53 22.12 -6.81
N TYR A 2 -16.37 22.80 -6.71
CA TYR A 2 -15.04 22.16 -6.71
C TYR A 2 -14.80 21.10 -5.62
N TYR A 3 -15.40 21.26 -4.44
CA TYR A 3 -15.21 20.33 -3.31
C TYR A 3 -15.82 18.94 -3.55
N MET A 4 -16.95 18.85 -4.26
CA MET A 4 -17.62 17.58 -4.54
C MET A 4 -16.84 16.74 -5.57
N ASP A 5 -16.14 17.40 -6.49
CA ASP A 5 -15.36 16.76 -7.55
C ASP A 5 -14.09 16.08 -7.02
N GLN A 6 -13.46 16.66 -5.98
CA GLN A 6 -12.34 16.04 -5.27
C GLN A 6 -12.81 14.82 -4.46
N GLN A 7 -14.03 14.91 -3.93
CA GLN A 7 -14.64 13.81 -3.21
C GLN A 7 -15.03 12.65 -4.14
N TYR A 8 -15.28 12.88 -5.43
CA TYR A 8 -15.52 11.77 -6.36
C TYR A 8 -14.22 11.02 -6.72
N LYS A 9 -13.08 11.71 -6.69
CA LYS A 9 -11.77 11.12 -7.04
C LYS A 9 -11.16 10.23 -5.95
N TRP A 10 -11.53 10.40 -4.68
CA TRP A 10 -10.95 9.53 -3.63
C TRP A 10 -11.35 8.07 -3.81
N GLU A 11 -12.55 7.81 -4.33
CA GLU A 11 -13.03 6.46 -4.63
C GLU A 11 -12.16 5.78 -5.69
N GLU A 12 -11.68 6.54 -6.67
CA GLU A 12 -10.75 6.05 -7.70
C GLU A 12 -9.37 5.70 -7.12
N TYR A 13 -8.93 6.41 -6.08
CA TYR A 13 -7.65 6.14 -5.40
C TYR A 13 -7.75 5.09 -4.29
N LEU A 14 -8.95 4.75 -3.83
CA LEU A 14 -9.14 3.82 -2.72
C LEU A 14 -8.44 2.46 -2.93
N PRO A 15 -8.53 1.82 -4.12
CA PRO A 15 -7.82 0.56 -4.36
C PRO A 15 -6.30 0.71 -4.26
N LEU A 16 -5.75 1.87 -4.65
CA LEU A 16 -4.31 2.14 -4.58
C LEU A 16 -3.86 2.37 -3.14
N VAL A 17 -4.65 3.07 -2.33
CA VAL A 17 -4.37 3.29 -0.91
C VAL A 17 -4.43 1.97 -0.14
N GLU A 18 -5.46 1.16 -0.38
CA GLU A 18 -5.59 -0.17 0.23
C GLU A 18 -4.42 -1.07 -0.16
N PHE A 19 -4.03 -1.06 -1.45
CA PHE A 19 -2.86 -1.78 -1.92
C PHE A 19 -1.58 -1.31 -1.20
N ALA A 20 -1.34 0.00 -1.09
CA ALA A 20 -0.17 0.51 -0.40
C ALA A 20 -0.15 0.11 1.08
N TYR A 21 -1.29 0.22 1.76
CA TYR A 21 -1.44 -0.14 3.17
C TYR A 21 -1.16 -1.62 3.43
N ASN A 22 -1.70 -2.52 2.60
CA ASN A 22 -1.55 -3.96 2.75
C ASN A 22 -0.14 -4.48 2.42
N ASN A 23 0.62 -3.73 1.61
CA ASN A 23 1.95 -4.15 1.14
C ASN A 23 3.12 -3.46 1.85
N THR A 24 2.86 -2.49 2.73
CA THR A 24 3.88 -1.80 3.51
C THR A 24 4.17 -2.54 4.81
N TYR A 25 5.41 -2.46 5.32
CA TYR A 25 5.79 -2.98 6.63
C TYR A 25 4.97 -2.37 7.76
N HIS A 26 4.37 -3.21 8.62
CA HIS A 26 3.66 -2.77 9.82
C HIS A 26 4.47 -3.14 11.07
N ALA A 27 4.89 -2.16 11.85
CA ALA A 27 5.74 -2.37 13.03
C ALA A 27 5.12 -3.31 14.09
N SER A 28 3.79 -3.31 14.22
CA SER A 28 3.05 -4.21 15.13
C SER A 28 3.09 -5.67 14.67
N LEU A 29 3.08 -5.91 13.36
CA LEU A 29 3.16 -7.25 12.76
C LEU A 29 4.61 -7.67 12.47
N LYS A 30 5.54 -6.71 12.43
CA LYS A 30 6.92 -6.85 11.97
C LYS A 30 7.05 -7.37 10.53
N MET A 31 6.01 -7.20 9.73
CA MET A 31 5.92 -7.57 8.31
C MET A 31 4.70 -6.90 7.67
N ALA A 32 4.51 -7.01 6.37
CA ALA A 32 3.33 -6.47 5.71
C ALA A 32 2.11 -7.39 5.89
N PRO A 33 0.88 -6.87 6.04
CA PRO A 33 -0.34 -7.68 6.11
C PRO A 33 -0.49 -8.68 4.95
N PHE A 34 -0.10 -8.29 3.73
CA PHE A 34 -0.10 -9.17 2.56
C PHE A 34 0.83 -10.38 2.74
N GLU A 35 2.01 -10.17 3.32
CA GLU A 35 2.96 -11.24 3.57
C GLU A 35 2.43 -12.23 4.61
N VAL A 36 1.66 -11.76 5.60
CA VAL A 36 1.01 -12.64 6.60
C VAL A 36 -0.04 -13.52 5.93
N LEU A 37 -0.85 -12.94 5.04
CA LEU A 37 -1.99 -13.62 4.44
C LEU A 37 -1.60 -14.64 3.36
N TYR A 38 -0.58 -14.32 2.57
CA TYR A 38 -0.20 -15.12 1.40
C TYR A 38 1.18 -15.77 1.51
N GLU A 39 1.87 -15.56 2.63
CA GLU A 39 3.20 -16.12 2.92
C GLU A 39 4.24 -15.79 1.84
N ARG A 40 4.04 -14.69 1.11
CA ARG A 40 4.91 -14.24 0.02
C ARG A 40 4.96 -12.72 -0.05
N LYS A 41 6.09 -12.18 -0.50
CA LYS A 41 6.20 -10.75 -0.84
C LYS A 41 5.29 -10.40 -2.00
N CYS A 42 4.70 -9.21 -1.96
CA CYS A 42 3.92 -8.69 -3.07
C CYS A 42 4.82 -8.39 -4.26
N ARG A 43 4.50 -8.96 -5.41
CA ARG A 43 5.22 -8.71 -6.66
C ARG A 43 4.54 -7.54 -7.36
N THR A 44 5.01 -6.34 -7.09
CA THR A 44 4.55 -5.15 -7.81
C THR A 44 5.47 -4.86 -9.01
N PRO A 45 4.96 -4.31 -10.12
CA PRO A 45 5.80 -3.92 -11.26
C PRO A 45 6.89 -2.90 -10.88
N ILE A 46 6.69 -2.20 -9.77
CA ILE A 46 7.63 -1.24 -9.18
C ILE A 46 8.32 -1.97 -8.03
N SER A 47 9.59 -2.33 -8.19
CA SER A 47 10.39 -2.93 -7.12
C SER A 47 10.61 -1.86 -6.04
N TRP A 48 9.91 -2.00 -4.91
CA TRP A 48 10.09 -1.19 -3.71
C TRP A 48 11.24 -1.69 -2.83
N ASP A 49 11.97 -2.70 -3.29
CA ASP A 49 13.02 -3.41 -2.53
C ASP A 49 14.16 -2.49 -2.05
N ASN A 50 14.29 -1.28 -2.62
CA ASN A 50 15.36 -0.34 -2.30
C ASN A 50 14.98 0.77 -1.31
N ILE A 51 13.75 0.79 -0.76
CA ILE A 51 13.32 1.86 0.17
C ILE A 51 13.52 1.47 1.64
N GLU A 52 13.52 0.17 1.96
CA GLU A 52 13.68 -0.30 3.34
C GLU A 52 15.16 -0.32 3.81
N ASP A 53 16.15 -0.23 2.90
CA ASP A 53 17.59 -0.24 3.22
C ASP A 53 18.16 1.13 3.62
N ARG A 54 17.33 2.09 4.05
CA ARG A 54 17.78 3.38 4.61
C ARG A 54 17.47 3.47 6.11
N GLU A 55 18.17 2.66 6.91
CA GLU A 55 18.60 3.00 8.28
C GLU A 55 20.01 2.47 8.54
#